data_AF-A0A952GD21-F1
#
_entry.id   AF-A0A952GD21-F1
#
_cell.length_a   1.000
_cell.length_b   1.000
_cell.length_c   1.000
_cell.angle_alpha   90.00
_cell.angle_beta   90.00
_cell.angle_gamma   90.00
#
_symmetry.space_group_name_H-M   'P 1'
#
loop_
_entity.id
_entity.type
_entity.pdbx_description
1 polymer ?
#
loop_
_entity_poly.entity_id
_entity_poly.type
_entity_poly.pdbx_seq_one_letter_code
_entity_poly.pdbx_strand_id
1 'polypeptide(L)'
;LYYITGGTESMLRNSPLLEIYKKKGIEVLILDDDVDEIVFSTVAKYGDIDLKAVNKSSTSEDLKDEAAPEKAEELKPLLEKIKATLGDAVKEVRASSRLADSPSVIVSDEDEPSARMRQMMQAMGQTNLPELQPTLEINPDHEIIRKLLSDTSNGKVEDAAWLLFDQALLLEGVPLKDPATFVQRLNRVLNQSI
;
A
#
# COMPACT_ATOMS: atom_id res chain seq x y z
N LEU A 1 11.63 14.22 -10.00
CA LEU A 1 11.08 13.28 -10.98
C LEU A 1 10.52 12.09 -10.22
N TYR A 2 9.28 11.69 -10.51
CA TYR A 2 8.63 10.57 -9.84
C TYR A 2 8.71 9.31 -10.68
N TYR A 3 8.91 8.16 -10.04
CA TYR A 3 8.96 6.88 -10.73
C TYR A 3 8.30 5.77 -9.91
N ILE A 4 7.83 4.75 -10.60
CA ILE A 4 7.39 3.49 -10.03
C ILE A 4 8.16 2.36 -10.72
N THR A 5 8.74 1.48 -9.92
CA THR A 5 9.42 0.26 -10.37
C THR A 5 8.58 -0.94 -9.99
N GLY A 6 8.71 -2.04 -10.74
CA GLY A 6 8.20 -3.32 -10.27
C GLY A 6 7.79 -4.28 -11.37
N GLY A 7 6.66 -4.95 -11.17
CA GLY A 7 6.17 -5.98 -12.10
C GLY A 7 5.78 -5.42 -13.47
N THR A 8 4.96 -6.17 -14.20
CA THR A 8 4.55 -5.80 -15.56
C THR A 8 4.01 -4.37 -15.65
N GLU A 9 4.23 -3.68 -16.77
CA GLU A 9 3.69 -2.35 -17.05
C GLU A 9 2.21 -2.20 -16.68
N SER A 10 1.38 -3.21 -17.02
CA SER A 10 -0.05 -3.22 -16.70
C SER A 10 -0.33 -3.17 -15.20
N MET A 11 0.46 -3.84 -14.37
CA MET A 11 0.33 -3.79 -12.91
C MET A 11 0.67 -2.38 -12.42
N LEU A 12 1.80 -1.83 -12.86
CA LEU A 12 2.28 -0.50 -12.45
C LEU A 12 1.28 0.60 -12.81
N ARG A 13 0.75 0.59 -14.03
CA ARG A 13 -0.25 1.57 -14.49
C ARG A 13 -1.55 1.55 -13.68
N ASN A 14 -1.87 0.42 -13.07
CA ASN A 14 -3.05 0.22 -12.23
C ASN A 14 -2.73 0.27 -10.72
N SER A 15 -1.50 0.60 -10.32
CA SER A 15 -1.16 0.72 -8.91
C SER A 15 -1.89 1.91 -8.27
N PRO A 16 -2.47 1.72 -7.05
CA PRO A 16 -3.04 2.82 -6.27
C PRO A 16 -2.05 3.95 -5.96
N LEU A 17 -0.74 3.64 -5.96
CA LEU A 17 0.33 4.62 -5.74
C LEU A 17 0.32 5.75 -6.77
N LEU A 18 -0.27 5.54 -7.95
CA LEU A 18 -0.33 6.54 -9.02
C LEU A 18 -1.54 7.49 -8.93
N GLU A 19 -2.52 7.22 -8.06
CA GLU A 19 -3.81 7.95 -8.06
C GLU A 19 -3.65 9.45 -7.79
N ILE A 20 -2.90 9.84 -6.77
CA ILE A 20 -2.64 11.26 -6.48
C ILE A 20 -1.90 11.98 -7.60
N TYR A 21 -0.95 11.31 -8.25
CA TYR A 21 -0.16 11.89 -9.34
C TYR A 21 -1.05 12.11 -10.56
N LYS A 22 -1.89 11.12 -10.90
CA LYS A 22 -2.92 11.26 -11.94
C LYS A 22 -3.87 12.42 -11.63
N LYS A 23 -4.37 12.52 -10.38
CA LYS A 23 -5.26 13.61 -9.94
C LYS A 23 -4.61 14.99 -10.10
N LYS A 24 -3.31 15.11 -9.81
CA LYS A 24 -2.55 16.37 -9.92
C LYS A 24 -1.96 16.62 -11.31
N GLY A 25 -2.18 15.73 -12.28
CA GLY A 25 -1.59 15.85 -13.62
C GLY A 25 -0.05 15.74 -13.63
N ILE A 26 0.51 15.01 -12.67
CA ILE A 26 1.95 14.79 -12.54
C ILE A 26 2.32 13.49 -13.26
N GLU A 27 3.29 13.57 -14.16
CA GLU A 27 3.84 12.41 -14.85
C GLU A 27 4.73 11.57 -13.92
N VAL A 28 4.59 10.25 -14.02
CA VAL A 28 5.38 9.26 -13.27
C VAL A 28 6.01 8.32 -14.29
N LEU A 29 7.32 8.10 -14.19
CA LEU A 29 8.01 7.10 -15.01
C LEU A 29 7.58 5.70 -14.59
N ILE A 30 7.18 4.89 -15.56
CA ILE A 30 6.91 3.46 -15.39
C ILE A 30 8.18 2.70 -15.77
N LEU A 31 8.69 1.91 -14.83
CA LEU A 31 9.92 1.13 -14.97
C LEU A 31 9.57 -0.33 -14.67
N ASP A 32 9.31 -1.11 -15.71
CA ASP A 32 8.73 -2.46 -15.62
C ASP A 32 9.75 -3.60 -15.81
N ASP A 33 11.04 -3.28 -15.88
CA ASP A 33 12.12 -4.27 -15.86
C ASP A 33 12.55 -4.57 -14.41
N ASP A 34 12.81 -5.84 -14.10
CA ASP A 34 13.32 -6.26 -12.79
C ASP A 34 14.65 -5.57 -12.44
N VAL A 35 15.48 -5.24 -13.45
CA VAL A 35 16.74 -4.52 -13.25
C VAL A 35 16.51 -3.08 -12.77
N ASP A 36 15.40 -2.45 -13.15
CA ASP A 36 15.12 -1.06 -12.79
C ASP A 36 14.96 -0.88 -11.28
N GLU A 37 14.37 -1.87 -10.59
CA GLU A 37 14.24 -1.86 -9.12
C GLU A 37 15.62 -1.74 -8.46
N ILE A 38 16.62 -2.48 -8.97
CA ILE A 38 18.00 -2.41 -8.46
C ILE A 38 18.62 -1.06 -8.81
N VAL A 39 18.58 -0.66 -10.08
CA VAL A 39 19.26 0.55 -10.54
C VAL A 39 18.71 1.78 -9.82
N PHE A 40 17.40 1.99 -9.88
CA PHE A 40 16.77 3.20 -9.32
C PHE A 40 16.75 3.21 -7.79
N SER A 41 16.86 2.05 -7.12
CA SER A 41 17.07 2.04 -5.66
C SER A 41 18.43 2.63 -5.24
N THR A 42 19.42 2.66 -6.14
CA THR A 42 20.78 3.16 -5.86
C THR A 42 21.02 4.59 -6.37
N VAL A 43 20.16 5.09 -7.26
CA VAL A 43 20.33 6.40 -7.90
C VAL A 43 19.40 7.42 -7.25
N ALA A 44 19.98 8.40 -6.55
CA ALA A 44 19.21 9.45 -5.88
C ALA A 44 18.80 10.60 -6.82
N LYS A 45 19.61 10.90 -7.85
CA LYS A 45 19.41 12.07 -8.72
C LYS A 45 19.74 11.77 -10.18
N TYR A 46 19.06 12.49 -11.07
CA TYR A 46 19.40 12.62 -12.49
C TYR A 46 19.81 14.07 -12.77
N GLY A 47 21.11 14.33 -12.88
CA GLY A 47 21.64 15.69 -12.84
C GLY A 47 21.31 16.35 -11.50
N ASP A 48 20.62 17.49 -11.54
CA ASP A 48 20.16 18.21 -10.34
C ASP A 48 18.73 17.80 -9.89
N ILE A 49 18.08 16.88 -10.60
CA ILE A 49 16.70 16.46 -10.34
C ILE A 49 16.68 15.25 -9.41
N ASP A 50 16.03 15.38 -8.26
CA ASP A 50 15.81 14.25 -7.35
C ASP A 50 14.88 13.20 -7.96
N LEU A 51 15.26 11.93 -7.85
CA LEU A 51 14.43 10.78 -8.19
C LEU A 51 13.65 10.36 -6.94
N LYS A 52 12.33 10.32 -7.04
CA LYS A 52 11.45 9.96 -5.92
C LYS A 52 10.58 8.76 -6.29
N ALA A 53 10.73 7.66 -5.56
CA ALA A 53 9.90 6.48 -5.74
C ALA A 53 8.51 6.69 -5.13
N VAL A 54 7.45 6.40 -5.89
CA VAL A 54 6.07 6.64 -5.43
C VAL A 54 5.60 5.68 -4.33
N ASN A 55 6.27 4.52 -4.19
CA ASN A 55 6.00 3.50 -3.17
C ASN A 55 6.57 3.85 -1.78
N LYS A 56 7.28 4.97 -1.66
CA LYS A 56 7.81 5.45 -0.39
C LYS A 56 6.79 6.29 0.37
N SER A 57 6.87 6.21 1.69
CA SER A 57 5.93 6.82 2.61
C SER A 57 5.98 8.35 2.57
N SER A 58 7.15 8.97 2.33
CA SER A 58 7.31 10.44 2.32
C SER A 58 7.00 11.09 0.97
N THR A 59 7.08 10.35 -0.14
CA THR A 59 7.01 10.93 -1.50
C THR A 59 5.71 11.67 -1.80
N SER A 60 4.58 11.24 -1.22
CA SER A 60 3.30 11.90 -1.42
C SER A 60 3.03 13.06 -0.46
N GLU A 61 3.91 13.32 0.51
CA GLU A 61 3.67 14.34 1.53
C GLU A 61 3.66 15.75 0.96
N ASP A 62 4.52 16.01 -0.03
CA ASP A 62 4.56 17.25 -0.80
C ASP A 62 3.29 17.49 -1.64
N LEU A 63 2.47 16.44 -1.81
CA LEU A 63 1.29 16.45 -2.67
C LEU A 63 -0.02 16.47 -1.89
N LYS A 64 0.00 16.50 -0.55
CA LYS A 64 -1.21 16.50 0.28
C LYS A 64 -2.09 17.73 0.01
N ASP A 65 -3.40 17.53 -0.06
CA ASP A 65 -4.38 18.62 -0.04
C ASP A 65 -4.67 18.99 1.43
N GLU A 66 -4.77 20.29 1.77
CA GLU A 66 -4.92 20.78 3.17
C GLU A 66 -6.19 20.28 3.91
N ALA A 67 -7.16 19.70 3.20
CA ALA A 67 -8.44 19.22 3.75
C ALA A 67 -8.38 17.84 4.44
N ALA A 68 -7.19 17.25 4.61
CA ALA A 68 -7.01 15.94 5.22
C ALA A 68 -7.24 15.79 6.76
N PRO A 69 -7.13 16.83 7.62
CA PRO A 69 -7.00 16.60 9.05
C PRO A 69 -8.29 16.15 9.76
N GLU A 70 -9.48 16.61 9.36
CA GLU A 70 -10.73 16.27 10.05
C GLU A 70 -11.12 14.79 9.87
N LYS A 71 -11.03 14.27 8.64
CA LYS A 71 -11.37 12.87 8.34
C LYS A 71 -10.40 11.87 8.98
N ALA A 72 -9.16 12.30 9.23
CA ALA A 72 -8.17 11.46 9.89
C ALA A 72 -8.54 11.19 11.36
N GLU A 73 -9.19 12.14 12.04
CA GLU A 73 -9.59 11.96 13.43
C GLU A 73 -10.74 10.96 13.59
N GLU A 74 -11.75 11.04 12.72
CA GLU A 74 -12.89 10.11 12.71
C GLU A 74 -12.45 8.67 12.42
N LEU A 75 -11.38 8.49 11.66
CA LEU A 75 -10.84 7.19 11.28
C LEU A 75 -10.00 6.52 12.39
N LYS A 76 -9.53 7.29 13.39
CA LYS A 76 -8.59 6.79 14.43
C LYS A 76 -9.03 5.47 15.07
N PRO A 77 -10.28 5.29 15.54
CA PRO A 77 -10.69 4.03 16.18
C PRO A 77 -10.62 2.82 15.23
N LEU A 78 -10.92 3.03 13.94
CA LEU A 78 -10.82 1.99 12.93
C LEU A 78 -9.35 1.66 12.61
N LEU A 79 -8.48 2.66 12.48
CA LEU A 79 -7.05 2.46 12.25
C LEU A 79 -6.39 1.67 13.39
N GLU A 80 -6.70 2.03 14.64
CA GLU A 80 -6.19 1.32 15.83
C GLU A 80 -6.65 -0.14 15.84
N LYS A 81 -7.92 -0.39 15.51
CA LYS A 81 -8.47 -1.75 15.43
C LYS A 81 -7.83 -2.57 14.31
N ILE A 82 -7.66 -1.98 13.13
CA ILE A 82 -6.95 -2.63 12.01
C ILE A 82 -5.51 -2.95 12.42
N LYS A 83 -4.80 -2.00 13.05
CA LYS A 83 -3.43 -2.23 13.53
C LYS A 83 -3.38 -3.35 14.58
N ALA A 84 -4.32 -3.39 15.51
CA ALA A 84 -4.41 -4.45 16.50
C ALA A 84 -4.69 -5.82 15.86
N THR A 85 -5.55 -5.89 14.86
CA THR A 85 -5.85 -7.13 14.11
C THR A 85 -4.64 -7.63 13.31
N LEU A 86 -3.92 -6.73 12.63
CA LEU A 86 -2.79 -7.09 11.77
C LEU A 86 -1.51 -7.34 12.57
N GLY A 87 -1.40 -6.78 13.79
CA GLY A 87 -0.26 -6.99 14.68
C GLY A 87 1.07 -6.65 14.01
N ASP A 88 1.97 -7.63 13.99
CA ASP A 88 3.33 -7.50 13.44
C ASP A 88 3.39 -7.62 11.90
N ALA A 89 2.26 -7.88 11.22
CA ALA A 89 2.23 -7.92 9.76
C ALA A 89 2.42 -6.54 9.11
N VAL A 90 2.16 -5.47 9.86
CA VAL A 90 2.33 -4.07 9.43
C VAL A 90 3.14 -3.30 10.46
N LYS A 91 3.89 -2.28 10.03
CA LYS A 91 4.57 -1.37 10.95
C LYS A 91 3.58 -0.39 11.56
N GLU A 92 2.82 0.27 10.70
CA GLU A 92 1.83 1.29 11.05
C GLU A 92 0.57 1.13 10.17
N VAL A 93 -0.57 1.60 10.68
CA VAL A 93 -1.79 1.80 9.88
C VAL A 93 -2.18 3.26 10.01
N ARG A 94 -2.30 3.97 8.89
CA ARG A 94 -2.60 5.42 8.89
C ARG A 94 -3.62 5.81 7.82
N ALA A 95 -4.24 6.97 7.99
CA ALA A 95 -5.10 7.54 6.96
C ALA A 95 -4.26 7.91 5.72
N SER A 96 -4.72 7.53 4.54
CA SER A 96 -4.10 7.93 3.29
C SER A 96 -4.57 9.30 2.86
N SER A 97 -3.65 10.04 2.25
CA SER A 97 -3.92 11.27 1.51
C SER A 97 -3.63 11.13 0.02
N ARG A 98 -3.12 9.95 -0.41
CA ARG A 98 -2.74 9.68 -1.81
C ARG A 98 -3.79 8.90 -2.61
N LEU A 99 -4.71 8.25 -1.92
CA LEU A 99 -5.74 7.42 -2.54
C LEU A 99 -6.97 8.25 -2.93
N ALA A 100 -7.54 7.91 -4.07
CA ALA A 100 -8.80 8.43 -4.60
C ALA A 100 -9.83 7.30 -4.66
N ASP A 101 -9.57 6.28 -5.48
CA ASP A 101 -10.53 5.21 -5.80
C ASP A 101 -10.20 3.91 -5.08
N SER A 102 -8.96 3.71 -4.65
CA SER A 102 -8.57 2.48 -3.95
C SER A 102 -8.84 2.56 -2.44
N PRO A 103 -9.24 1.46 -1.78
CA PRO A 103 -9.53 1.46 -0.34
C PRO A 103 -8.27 1.47 0.55
N SER A 104 -7.18 0.90 0.06
CA SER A 104 -5.92 0.76 0.80
C SER A 104 -4.72 0.66 -0.15
N VAL A 105 -3.53 0.94 0.39
CA VAL A 105 -2.24 0.69 -0.26
C VAL A 105 -1.17 0.44 0.79
N ILE A 106 -0.11 -0.30 0.43
CA ILE A 106 1.07 -0.43 1.29
C ILE A 106 2.19 0.47 0.78
N VAL A 107 2.95 1.01 1.71
CA VAL A 107 4.15 1.80 1.43
C VAL A 107 5.31 1.34 2.29
N SER A 108 6.53 1.55 1.80
CA SER A 108 7.76 1.30 2.55
C SER A 108 8.34 2.62 3.04
N ASP A 109 9.09 2.55 4.14
CA ASP A 109 9.85 3.71 4.60
C ASP A 109 11.03 4.01 3.67
N GLU A 110 11.54 5.23 3.75
CA GLU A 110 12.61 5.74 2.88
C GLU A 110 13.84 4.82 2.87
N ASP A 111 14.29 4.41 4.06
CA ASP A 111 15.51 3.60 4.23
C ASP A 111 15.28 2.09 4.05
N GLU A 112 14.02 1.64 3.97
CA GLU A 112 13.70 0.23 3.84
C GLU A 112 13.58 -0.19 2.37
N PRO A 113 14.10 -1.36 1.97
CA PRO A 113 13.86 -1.88 0.63
C PRO A 113 12.35 -2.07 0.41
N SER A 114 11.89 -1.78 -0.80
CA SER A 114 10.50 -1.97 -1.18
C SER A 114 10.09 -3.44 -1.02
N ALA A 115 8.78 -3.69 -0.98
CA ALA A 115 8.27 -5.06 -0.93
C ALA A 115 8.76 -5.90 -2.13
N ARG A 116 8.85 -5.29 -3.32
CA ARG A 116 9.36 -5.91 -4.54
C ARG A 116 10.85 -6.22 -4.46
N MET A 117 11.67 -5.25 -4.04
CA MET A 117 13.10 -5.45 -3.84
C MET A 117 13.37 -6.60 -2.86
N ARG A 118 12.61 -6.67 -1.76
CA ARG A 118 12.71 -7.79 -0.82
C ARG A 118 12.43 -9.15 -1.46
N GLN A 119 11.40 -9.25 -2.31
CA GLN A 119 11.11 -10.48 -3.05
C GLN A 119 12.26 -10.86 -3.98
N MET A 120 12.84 -9.90 -4.68
CA MET A 120 14.00 -10.12 -5.55
C MET A 120 15.21 -10.63 -4.76
N MET A 121 15.53 -10.00 -3.62
CA MET A 121 16.61 -10.43 -2.74
C MET A 121 16.41 -11.86 -2.22
N GLN A 122 15.18 -12.22 -1.83
CA GLN A 122 14.83 -13.59 -1.43
C GLN A 122 15.04 -14.59 -2.57
N ALA A 123 14.63 -14.26 -3.79
CA ALA A 123 14.83 -15.08 -4.98
C ALA A 123 16.32 -15.25 -5.33
N MET A 124 17.16 -14.26 -5.02
CA MET A 124 18.61 -14.31 -5.14
C MET A 124 19.31 -15.08 -4.00
N GLY A 125 18.56 -15.64 -3.06
CA GLY A 125 19.07 -16.47 -1.97
C GLY A 125 19.38 -15.73 -0.66
N GLN A 126 19.06 -14.44 -0.54
CA GLN A 126 19.10 -13.74 0.75
C GLN A 126 17.88 -14.12 1.59
N THR A 127 18.02 -15.18 2.39
CA THR A 127 16.94 -15.71 3.24
C THR A 127 16.88 -15.08 4.64
N ASN A 128 17.95 -14.42 5.09
CA ASN A 128 18.03 -13.77 6.41
C ASN A 128 17.53 -12.32 6.40
N LEU A 129 16.45 -12.04 5.67
CA LEU A 129 15.83 -10.73 5.68
C LEU A 129 14.78 -10.66 6.80
N PRO A 130 14.70 -9.56 7.57
CA PRO A 130 13.59 -9.32 8.47
C PRO A 130 12.25 -9.44 7.73
N GLU A 131 11.18 -9.84 8.44
CA GLU A 131 9.85 -9.88 7.84
C GLU A 131 9.45 -8.50 7.31
N LEU A 132 8.74 -8.49 6.17
CA LEU A 132 8.21 -7.27 5.61
C LEU A 132 7.12 -6.70 6.53
N GLN A 133 7.39 -5.53 7.09
CA GLN A 133 6.44 -4.76 7.91
C GLN A 133 6.17 -3.41 7.21
N PRO A 134 5.27 -3.34 6.23
CA PRO A 134 4.99 -2.11 5.52
C PRO A 134 4.03 -1.24 6.36
N THR A 135 3.88 0.02 5.94
CA THR A 135 2.81 0.89 6.45
C THR A 135 1.59 0.72 5.56
N LEU A 136 0.44 0.38 6.16
CA LEU A 136 -0.83 0.28 5.48
C LEU A 136 -1.54 1.64 5.52
N GLU A 137 -1.73 2.27 4.37
CA GLU A 137 -2.53 3.48 4.26
C GLU A 137 -3.97 3.14 3.89
N ILE A 138 -4.93 3.73 4.59
CA ILE A 138 -6.38 3.50 4.41
C ILE A 138 -7.06 4.74 3.85
N ASN A 139 -7.85 4.60 2.79
CA ASN A 139 -8.57 5.71 2.17
C ASN A 139 -9.85 6.06 2.96
N PRO A 140 -9.91 7.21 3.67
CA PRO A 140 -11.08 7.60 4.43
C PRO A 140 -12.33 7.84 3.55
N ASP A 141 -12.15 8.16 2.27
CA ASP A 141 -13.23 8.50 1.35
C ASP A 141 -13.84 7.29 0.63
N HIS A 142 -13.18 6.13 0.71
CA HIS A 142 -13.65 4.92 0.06
C HIS A 142 -14.90 4.35 0.74
N GLU A 143 -15.87 3.89 -0.05
CA GLU A 143 -17.17 3.41 0.45
C GLU A 143 -17.04 2.24 1.44
N ILE A 144 -16.13 1.30 1.17
CA ILE A 144 -15.83 0.18 2.10
C ILE A 144 -15.42 0.73 3.47
N ILE A 145 -14.55 1.73 3.51
CA ILE A 145 -14.02 2.28 4.77
C ILE A 145 -15.10 3.02 5.54
N ARG A 146 -15.95 3.80 4.85
CA ARG A 146 -17.11 4.46 5.47
C ARG A 146 -18.11 3.47 6.05
N LYS A 147 -18.36 2.35 5.35
CA LYS A 147 -19.23 1.28 5.87
C LYS A 147 -18.62 0.61 7.10
N LEU A 148 -17.32 0.33 7.09
CA LEU A 148 -16.61 -0.24 8.24
C LEU A 148 -16.64 0.69 9.46
N LEU A 149 -16.56 2.01 9.27
CA LEU A 149 -16.71 2.98 10.35
C LEU A 149 -18.10 2.95 10.99
N SER A 150 -19.14 2.73 10.18
CA SER A 150 -20.52 2.64 10.67
C SER A 150 -20.90 1.29 11.29
N ASP A 151 -20.10 0.25 11.09
CA ASP A 151 -20.42 -1.11 11.53
C ASP A 151 -19.84 -1.41 12.92
N THR A 152 -20.71 -1.71 13.88
CA THR A 152 -20.33 -2.00 15.28
C THR A 152 -19.97 -3.48 15.52
N SER A 153 -20.06 -4.35 14.51
CA SER A 153 -19.76 -5.78 14.65
C SER A 153 -18.25 -6.06 14.52
N ASN A 154 -17.67 -6.73 15.52
CA ASN A 154 -16.22 -6.94 15.56
C ASN A 154 -15.69 -7.84 14.43
N GLY A 155 -16.40 -8.92 14.09
CA GLY A 155 -15.92 -9.92 13.13
C GLY A 155 -15.75 -9.40 11.69
N LYS A 156 -16.57 -8.43 11.26
CA LYS A 156 -16.45 -7.86 9.91
C LYS A 156 -15.21 -7.01 9.74
N VAL A 157 -14.85 -6.25 10.77
CA VAL A 157 -13.66 -5.40 10.74
C VAL A 157 -12.39 -6.23 10.70
N GLU A 158 -12.35 -7.37 11.39
CA GLU A 158 -11.19 -8.27 11.38
C GLU A 158 -10.96 -8.88 9.98
N ASP A 159 -12.01 -9.41 9.36
CA ASP A 159 -11.92 -9.96 8.00
C ASP A 159 -11.55 -8.87 6.98
N ALA A 160 -12.16 -7.69 7.10
CA ALA A 160 -11.87 -6.56 6.23
C ALA A 160 -10.42 -6.06 6.40
N ALA A 161 -9.90 -5.98 7.63
CA ALA A 161 -8.52 -5.55 7.88
C ALA A 161 -7.51 -6.44 7.13
N TRP A 162 -7.69 -7.76 7.24
CA TRP A 162 -6.85 -8.72 6.52
C TRP A 162 -7.04 -8.65 5.01
N LEU A 163 -8.28 -8.55 4.52
CA LEU A 163 -8.54 -8.46 3.08
C LEU A 163 -7.96 -7.17 2.46
N LEU A 164 -8.10 -6.03 3.13
CA LEU A 164 -7.51 -4.75 2.71
C LEU A 164 -5.98 -4.81 2.64
N PHE A 165 -5.36 -5.53 3.57
CA PHE A 165 -3.91 -5.75 3.58
C PHE A 165 -3.47 -6.71 2.48
N ASP A 166 -4.11 -7.88 2.36
CA ASP A 166 -3.79 -8.91 1.36
C ASP A 166 -3.99 -8.38 -0.07
N GLN A 167 -5.05 -7.60 -0.32
CA GLN A 167 -5.28 -6.95 -1.61
C GLN A 167 -4.18 -5.93 -1.95
N ALA A 168 -3.76 -5.13 -0.96
CA ALA A 168 -2.68 -4.17 -1.16
C ALA A 168 -1.34 -4.86 -1.45
N LEU A 169 -1.05 -5.98 -0.78
CA LEU A 169 0.13 -6.82 -1.09
C LEU A 169 0.09 -7.33 -2.53
N LEU A 170 -1.06 -7.86 -2.98
CA LEU A 170 -1.21 -8.39 -4.33
C LEU A 170 -1.02 -7.31 -5.41
N LEU A 171 -1.54 -6.10 -5.18
CA LEU A 171 -1.37 -4.97 -6.10
C LEU A 171 0.08 -4.52 -6.23
N GLU A 172 0.88 -4.71 -5.19
CA GLU A 172 2.33 -4.47 -5.19
C GLU A 172 3.15 -5.72 -5.61
N GLY A 173 2.47 -6.74 -6.12
CA GLY A 173 3.10 -7.97 -6.63
C GLY A 173 3.73 -8.85 -5.56
N VAL A 174 3.33 -8.68 -4.29
CA VAL A 174 3.78 -9.51 -3.17
C VAL A 174 2.88 -10.75 -3.06
N PRO A 175 3.45 -11.97 -3.07
CA PRO A 175 2.66 -13.18 -2.91
C PRO A 175 2.08 -13.26 -1.49
N LEU A 176 0.88 -13.80 -1.38
CA LEU A 176 0.25 -14.04 -0.08
C LEU A 176 0.95 -15.19 0.65
N LYS A 177 1.23 -15.01 1.95
CA LYS A 177 1.79 -16.07 2.81
C LYS A 177 0.83 -17.27 2.91
N ASP A 178 -0.48 -17.02 2.99
CA ASP A 178 -1.52 -18.05 3.08
C ASP A 178 -2.73 -17.71 2.18
N PRO A 179 -2.69 -18.14 0.90
CA PRO A 179 -3.81 -17.94 -0.02
C PRO A 179 -5.11 -18.62 0.42
N ALA A 180 -5.03 -19.74 1.16
CA ALA A 180 -6.22 -20.48 1.59
C ALA A 180 -7.00 -19.67 2.63
N THR A 181 -6.31 -19.08 3.61
CA THR A 181 -6.93 -18.20 4.60
C THR A 181 -7.51 -16.94 3.96
N PHE A 182 -6.81 -16.34 2.98
CA PHE A 182 -7.36 -15.22 2.19
C PHE A 182 -8.69 -15.59 1.52
N VAL A 183 -8.74 -16.74 0.80
CA VAL A 183 -9.95 -17.20 0.12
C VAL A 183 -11.08 -17.47 1.13
N GLN A 184 -10.77 -18.06 2.28
CA GLN A 184 -11.77 -18.29 3.33
C GLN A 184 -12.38 -16.98 3.85
N ARG A 185 -11.56 -15.96 4.12
CA ARG A 185 -12.02 -14.62 4.53
C ARG A 185 -12.87 -13.97 3.44
N LEU A 186 -12.41 -14.03 2.20
CA LEU A 186 -13.16 -13.50 1.06
C LEU A 186 -14.54 -14.14 0.94
N ASN A 187 -14.61 -15.47 1.06
CA ASN A 187 -15.87 -16.21 1.03
C ASN A 187 -16.81 -15.82 2.20
N ARG A 188 -16.28 -15.59 3.40
CA ARG A 188 -17.08 -15.12 4.55
C ARG A 188 -17.71 -13.76 4.27
N VAL A 189 -16.94 -12.81 3.74
CA VAL A 189 -17.43 -11.46 3.41
C VAL A 189 -18.44 -11.50 2.27
N LEU A 190 -18.18 -12.29 1.23
CA LEU A 190 -19.11 -12.49 0.11
C LEU A 190 -20.44 -13.07 0.61
N ASN A 191 -20.41 -14.09 1.47
CA ASN A 191 -21.62 -14.73 2.03
C ASN A 191 -22.44 -13.80 2.94
N GLN A 192 -21.84 -12.73 3.46
CA GLN A 192 -22.57 -11.70 4.23
C GLN A 192 -23.15 -10.60 3.34
N SER A 193 -22.72 -10.51 2.08
CA SER A 193 -23.07 -9.44 1.15
C SER A 193 -24.15 -9.86 0.15
N ILE A 194 -24.36 -11.16 -0.04
CA ILE A 194 -25.43 -11.78 -0.86
C ILE A 194 -26.58 -12.26 0.01
#